data_AF-A0A936H9Y1-F1
#
_entry.id   AF-A0A936H9Y1-F1
#
_cell.length_a   1.000
_cell.length_b   1.000
_cell.length_c   1.000
_cell.angle_alpha   90.00
_cell.angle_beta   90.00
_cell.angle_gamma   90.00
#
_symmetry.space_group_name_H-M   'P 1'
#
loop_
_entity.id
_entity.type
_entity.pdbx_description
1 polymer ?
#
loop_
_entity_poly.entity_id
_entity_poly.type
_entity_poly.pdbx_seq_one_letter_code
_entity_poly.pdbx_strand_id
1 'polypeptide(L)'
;MAWAPFAGLALYDPRRDTAVSWLRSSEYPERIGAMSLLNDEKGTLWIGGNNGLYQLPQAHRFDYEKMDVFRYLRKISLPGPDTSLVTFLGNTGAYIVAGTQRAVHFIDKQYRGPRPRIFTLRYERDIAGVSSEQNAVLLDSKGYLWIGSQAGATRIDLQNLRFDTSATKIRLTEFQAGDALVPINDFGRIGRIPRRKRNLAFTFTPSGNTFLKDDLYFDIALVNQRGDIRYQRHGVVDKSYAMDYVPSGQYTLHITAYKHNVVSGQAVYRLKVPQNIDESPWFWLGVAALLLSIPFLVYRQRQRRKPCSCSSAPPPKRPNGSRTARPGPVQFLQPPFHQQRPALGAEPLPQRPRDHARHR
;
A
#
# COMPACT_ATOMS: atom_id res chain seq x y z
N MET A 1 -11.32 19.89 33.58
CA MET A 1 -10.73 20.88 32.66
C MET A 1 -9.52 20.23 31.99
N ALA A 2 -9.56 20.02 30.68
CA ALA A 2 -8.38 19.62 29.92
C ALA A 2 -7.78 20.90 29.32
N TRP A 3 -6.62 21.32 29.84
CA TRP A 3 -5.83 22.38 29.20
C TRP A 3 -5.21 21.78 27.95
N ALA A 4 -5.70 22.18 26.77
CA ALA A 4 -5.03 21.83 25.53
C ALA A 4 -3.85 22.80 25.37
N PRO A 5 -2.59 22.34 25.48
CA PRO A 5 -1.49 23.17 25.03
C PRO A 5 -1.71 23.48 23.55
N PHE A 6 -1.44 24.73 23.14
CA PHE A 6 -1.54 25.22 21.76
C PHE A 6 -3.01 25.38 21.27
N ALA A 7 -3.63 26.51 21.66
CA ALA A 7 -5.05 26.79 21.46
C ALA A 7 -5.44 27.25 20.05
N GLY A 8 -4.49 27.63 19.20
CA GLY A 8 -4.77 28.12 17.86
C GLY A 8 -3.69 29.05 17.32
N LEU A 9 -4.11 30.06 16.56
CA LEU A 9 -3.28 31.15 16.06
C LEU A 9 -3.97 32.49 16.33
N ALA A 10 -3.19 33.53 16.62
CA ALA A 10 -3.69 34.89 16.74
C ALA A 10 -2.80 35.84 15.94
N LEU A 11 -3.43 36.85 15.34
CA LEU A 11 -2.77 37.98 14.67
C LEU A 11 -3.16 39.25 15.41
N TYR A 12 -2.16 40.04 15.79
CA TYR A 12 -2.34 41.35 16.43
C TYR A 12 -1.95 42.47 15.46
N ASP A 13 -2.83 43.44 15.28
CA ASP A 13 -2.57 44.68 14.54
C ASP A 13 -2.26 45.82 15.53
N PRO A 14 -0.99 46.22 15.70
CA PRO A 14 -0.62 47.26 16.65
C PRO A 14 -1.10 48.66 16.24
N ARG A 15 -1.49 48.88 14.98
CA ARG A 15 -2.01 50.19 14.54
C ARG A 15 -3.47 50.39 14.93
N ARG A 16 -4.23 49.30 14.93
CA ARG A 16 -5.66 49.29 15.29
C ARG A 16 -5.90 48.87 16.73
N ASP A 17 -4.88 48.33 17.39
CA ASP A 17 -4.97 47.69 18.70
C ASP A 17 -6.05 46.59 18.74
N THR A 18 -6.11 45.79 17.69
CA THR A 18 -7.06 44.69 17.56
C THR A 18 -6.36 43.37 17.31
N ALA A 19 -7.01 42.28 17.72
CA ALA A 19 -6.52 40.93 17.43
C ALA A 19 -7.62 40.08 16.77
N VAL A 20 -7.22 39.32 15.76
CA VAL A 20 -8.05 38.25 15.19
C VAL A 20 -7.46 36.93 15.67
N SER A 21 -8.32 36.04 16.19
CA SER A 21 -7.90 34.73 16.68
C SER A 21 -8.69 33.60 16.02
N TRP A 22 -7.97 32.53 15.71
CA TRP A 22 -8.54 31.29 15.20
C TRP A 22 -8.22 30.19 16.21
N LEU A 23 -9.20 29.91 17.07
CA LEU A 23 -9.07 28.88 18.10
C LEU A 23 -9.48 27.51 17.56
N ARG A 24 -8.84 26.48 18.10
CA ARG A 24 -9.24 25.09 17.93
C ARG A 24 -10.54 24.85 18.69
N SER A 25 -11.46 24.12 18.08
CA SER A 25 -12.68 23.66 18.72
C SER A 25 -13.11 22.32 18.13
N SER A 26 -14.08 21.66 18.76
CA SER A 26 -14.71 20.45 18.19
C SER A 26 -15.44 20.72 16.87
N GLU A 27 -15.83 21.97 16.63
CA GLU A 27 -16.49 22.41 15.40
C GLU A 27 -15.49 22.56 14.24
N TYR A 28 -14.22 22.89 14.56
CA TYR A 28 -13.14 23.09 13.59
C TYR A 28 -11.93 22.20 13.92
N PRO A 29 -12.06 20.87 13.84
CA PRO A 29 -11.02 19.91 14.22
C PRO A 29 -9.76 19.99 13.35
N GLU A 30 -9.83 20.58 12.16
CA GLU A 30 -8.72 20.80 11.24
C GLU A 30 -7.76 21.92 11.67
N ARG A 31 -8.21 22.81 12.56
CA ARG A 31 -7.38 23.91 13.06
C ARG A 31 -6.26 23.36 13.94
N ILE A 32 -5.07 23.93 13.76
CA ILE A 32 -3.86 23.49 14.45
C ILE A 32 -3.48 24.49 15.54
N GLY A 33 -2.82 24.00 16.57
CA GLY A 33 -2.23 24.82 17.61
C GLY A 33 -0.83 25.22 17.16
N ALA A 34 -0.63 26.49 16.82
CA ALA A 34 0.68 26.99 16.46
C ALA A 34 1.60 27.02 17.68
N MET A 35 2.82 26.52 17.52
CA MET A 35 3.88 26.47 18.53
C MET A 35 5.08 27.32 18.15
N SER A 36 5.36 27.39 16.87
CA SER A 36 6.47 28.12 16.29
C SER A 36 6.02 28.76 14.98
N LEU A 37 6.48 29.98 14.75
CA LEU A 37 6.10 30.81 13.62
C LEU A 37 7.34 31.46 13.05
N LEU A 38 7.40 31.55 11.72
CA LEU A 38 8.54 32.15 11.04
C LEU A 38 8.10 32.71 9.69
N ASN A 39 8.54 33.91 9.34
CA ASN A 39 8.44 34.42 7.98
C ASN A 39 9.78 34.22 7.25
N ASP A 40 9.74 33.71 6.03
CA ASP A 40 10.90 33.66 5.15
C ASP A 40 11.03 34.94 4.31
N GLU A 41 12.15 35.06 3.58
CA GLU A 41 12.47 36.24 2.77
C GLU A 41 11.53 36.40 1.56
N LYS A 42 10.76 35.36 1.22
CA LYS A 42 9.77 35.37 0.13
C LYS A 42 8.37 35.77 0.62
N GLY A 43 8.23 36.08 1.91
CA GLY A 43 6.95 36.39 2.53
C GLY A 43 6.05 35.16 2.68
N THR A 44 6.63 33.97 2.80
CA THR A 44 5.92 32.75 3.23
C THR A 44 5.92 32.70 4.75
N LEU A 45 4.73 32.53 5.33
CA LEU A 45 4.59 32.24 6.76
C LEU A 45 4.68 30.72 6.96
N TRP A 46 5.66 30.29 7.74
CA TRP A 46 5.86 28.92 8.18
C TRP A 46 5.29 28.76 9.59
N ILE A 47 4.55 27.68 9.80
CA ILE A 47 3.83 27.40 11.04
C ILE A 47 4.15 25.97 11.47
N GLY A 48 4.86 25.85 12.58
CA GLY A 48 5.05 24.61 13.29
C GLY A 48 4.01 24.49 14.39
N GLY A 49 3.35 23.34 14.49
CA GLY A 49 2.32 23.13 15.50
C GLY A 49 2.22 21.68 15.93
N ASN A 50 1.09 21.36 16.57
CA ASN A 50 0.78 20.03 17.08
C ASN A 50 0.19 19.06 16.03
N ASN A 51 0.22 19.43 14.75
CA ASN A 51 -0.14 18.56 13.63
C ASN A 51 0.87 18.67 12.45
N GLY A 52 2.12 18.98 12.78
CA GLY A 52 3.23 19.05 11.85
C GLY A 52 3.52 20.46 11.34
N LEU A 53 4.12 20.51 10.16
CA LEU A 53 4.59 21.74 9.53
C LEU A 53 3.63 22.21 8.44
N TYR A 54 3.35 23.50 8.44
CA TYR A 54 2.50 24.15 7.46
C TYR A 54 3.17 25.40 6.91
N GLN A 55 2.76 25.80 5.72
CA GLN A 55 3.14 27.06 5.11
C GLN A 55 1.94 27.80 4.52
N LEU A 56 1.99 29.12 4.58
CA LEU A 56 1.10 30.05 3.88
C LEU A 56 1.96 30.92 2.95
N PRO A 57 2.01 30.61 1.65
CA PRO A 57 2.69 31.44 0.67
C PRO A 57 2.05 32.83 0.59
N GLN A 58 2.86 33.87 0.37
CA GLN A 58 2.39 35.25 0.20
C GLN A 58 1.54 35.74 1.38
N ALA A 59 1.95 35.39 2.60
CA ALA A 59 1.25 35.72 3.84
C ALA A 59 0.98 37.22 4.02
N HIS A 60 1.82 38.08 3.43
CA HIS A 60 1.65 39.54 3.43
C HIS A 60 0.44 40.05 2.62
N ARG A 61 -0.12 39.22 1.72
CA ARG A 61 -1.31 39.58 0.90
C ARG A 61 -2.59 38.94 1.42
N PHE A 62 -2.50 38.15 2.48
CA PHE A 62 -3.65 37.43 3.01
C PHE A 62 -4.55 38.37 3.81
N ASP A 63 -5.85 38.35 3.53
CA ASP A 63 -6.85 39.13 4.27
C ASP A 63 -7.25 38.36 5.54
N TYR A 64 -6.48 38.58 6.61
CA TYR A 64 -6.67 37.96 7.91
C TYR A 64 -7.95 38.41 8.63
N GLU A 65 -8.61 39.49 8.20
CA GLU A 65 -9.84 39.98 8.84
C GLU A 65 -11.07 39.21 8.34
N LYS A 66 -11.01 38.73 7.09
CA LYS A 66 -12.17 38.09 6.43
C LYS A 66 -12.01 36.60 6.19
N MET A 67 -10.78 36.09 6.19
CA MET A 67 -10.48 34.73 5.76
C MET A 67 -10.00 33.86 6.93
N ASP A 68 -10.44 32.60 6.95
CA ASP A 68 -9.88 31.59 7.86
C ASP A 68 -8.55 31.08 7.31
N VAL A 69 -7.45 31.46 7.96
CA VAL A 69 -6.08 31.11 7.58
C VAL A 69 -5.86 29.61 7.45
N PHE A 70 -6.52 28.78 8.27
CA PHE A 70 -6.32 27.34 8.29
C PHE A 70 -6.78 26.66 7.00
N ARG A 71 -7.72 27.26 6.26
CA ARG A 71 -8.20 26.76 4.96
C ARG A 71 -7.17 26.90 3.85
N TYR A 72 -6.18 27.78 4.02
CA TYR A 72 -5.17 28.10 3.01
C TYR A 72 -3.77 27.58 3.38
N LEU A 73 -3.63 26.99 4.57
CA LEU A 73 -2.37 26.37 4.96
C LEU A 73 -2.09 25.13 4.12
N ARG A 74 -0.86 25.04 3.64
CA ARG A 74 -0.35 23.85 2.94
C ARG A 74 0.50 23.04 3.90
N LYS A 75 0.06 21.82 4.20
CA LYS A 75 0.83 20.89 5.03
C LYS A 75 2.09 20.42 4.28
N ILE A 76 3.22 20.47 4.94
CA ILE A 76 4.48 19.88 4.49
C ILE A 76 4.68 18.57 5.24
N SER A 77 4.77 17.46 4.49
CA SER A 77 5.07 16.15 5.08
C SER A 77 6.55 16.05 5.36
N LEU A 78 6.91 16.02 6.65
CA LEU A 78 8.28 15.76 7.09
C LEU A 78 8.54 14.24 7.06
N PRO A 79 9.76 13.79 6.72
CA PRO A 79 10.10 12.37 6.71
C PRO A 79 10.41 11.85 8.12
N GLY A 80 10.10 10.58 8.38
CA GLY A 80 10.44 9.88 9.64
C GLY A 80 9.29 9.84 10.65
N PRO A 81 9.54 9.23 11.83
CA PRO A 81 8.54 9.13 12.90
C PRO A 81 8.37 10.45 13.66
N ASP A 82 7.24 10.57 14.38
CA ASP A 82 6.96 11.64 15.35
C ASP A 82 7.10 13.07 14.82
N THR A 83 6.65 13.27 13.57
CA THR A 83 6.65 14.58 12.89
C THR A 83 5.40 15.41 13.15
N SER A 84 4.56 15.01 14.10
CA SER A 84 3.30 15.68 14.43
C SER A 84 3.52 16.94 15.26
N LEU A 85 4.60 17.04 16.02
CA LEU A 85 4.91 18.21 16.84
C LEU A 85 6.13 18.93 16.28
N VAL A 86 5.96 20.19 15.89
CA VAL A 86 7.05 21.06 15.44
C VAL A 86 7.31 22.15 16.49
N THR A 87 8.40 22.00 17.23
CA THR A 87 8.72 22.75 18.46
C THR A 87 9.46 24.05 18.19
N PHE A 88 10.18 24.14 17.08
CA PHE A 88 10.86 25.35 16.65
C PHE A 88 10.95 25.45 15.13
N LEU A 89 11.09 26.69 14.65
CA LEU A 89 11.39 27.01 13.27
C LEU A 89 12.59 27.95 13.22
N GLY A 90 13.53 27.65 12.32
CA GLY A 90 14.71 28.47 12.06
C GLY A 90 14.78 28.86 10.59
N ASN A 91 15.29 30.06 10.32
CA ASN A 91 15.47 30.56 8.97
C ASN A 91 16.95 30.79 8.67
N THR A 92 17.45 30.19 7.59
CA THR A 92 18.84 30.37 7.14
C THR A 92 18.86 30.68 5.65
N GLY A 93 19.98 31.14 5.11
CA GLY A 93 20.09 31.43 3.67
C GLY A 93 19.75 30.23 2.77
N ALA A 94 20.11 29.01 3.17
CA ALA A 94 19.92 27.80 2.37
C ALA A 94 18.71 26.94 2.79
N TYR A 95 18.30 27.00 4.06
CA TYR A 95 17.32 26.09 4.63
C TYR A 95 16.26 26.80 5.47
N ILE A 96 15.03 26.27 5.42
CA ILE A 96 14.09 26.37 6.54
C ILE A 96 14.37 25.19 7.45
N VAL A 97 14.58 25.45 8.73
CA VAL A 97 14.89 24.45 9.75
C VAL A 97 13.65 24.21 10.59
N ALA A 98 13.24 22.96 10.76
CA ALA A 98 12.11 22.58 11.59
C ALA A 98 12.53 21.52 12.62
N GLY A 99 12.39 21.84 13.90
CA GLY A 99 12.63 20.91 15.00
C GLY A 99 11.38 20.11 15.33
N THR A 100 11.53 18.79 15.44
CA THR A 100 10.51 17.87 15.95
C THR A 100 11.05 17.16 17.20
N GLN A 101 10.20 16.36 17.85
CA GLN A 101 10.62 15.59 19.01
C GLN A 101 11.79 14.64 18.73
N ARG A 102 11.91 14.11 17.51
CA ARG A 102 12.92 13.10 17.16
C ARG A 102 14.00 13.55 16.18
N ALA A 103 13.82 14.70 15.55
CA ALA A 103 14.76 15.15 14.55
C ALA A 103 14.77 16.66 14.32
N VAL A 104 15.79 17.10 13.60
CA VAL A 104 15.88 18.42 13.01
C VAL A 104 15.88 18.26 11.50
N HIS A 105 14.90 18.89 10.85
CA HIS A 105 14.68 18.82 9.43
C HIS A 105 15.16 20.10 8.75
N PHE A 106 15.94 19.96 7.69
CA PHE A 106 16.45 21.05 6.87
C PHE A 106 15.77 20.98 5.51
N ILE A 107 14.82 21.88 5.29
CA ILE A 107 14.05 22.00 4.05
C ILE A 107 14.82 22.89 3.11
N ASP A 108 15.20 22.34 1.97
CA ASP A 108 16.05 23.00 0.99
C ASP A 108 15.32 24.12 0.24
N LYS A 109 15.78 25.36 0.41
CA LYS A 109 15.18 26.53 -0.25
C LYS A 109 15.51 26.64 -1.73
N GLN A 110 16.55 25.95 -2.22
CA GLN A 110 17.02 26.01 -3.60
C GLN A 110 16.42 24.90 -4.46
N TYR A 111 16.07 23.77 -3.87
CA TYR A 111 15.45 22.67 -4.59
C TYR A 111 14.05 23.05 -5.13
N ARG A 112 13.79 22.70 -6.40
CA ARG A 112 12.54 23.03 -7.13
C ARG A 112 11.84 21.80 -7.70
N GLY A 113 12.14 20.62 -7.16
CA GLY A 113 11.48 19.38 -7.59
C GLY A 113 10.02 19.28 -7.13
N PRO A 114 9.33 18.21 -7.56
CA PRO A 114 7.91 18.01 -7.28
C PRO A 114 7.60 17.77 -5.78
N ARG A 115 8.60 17.34 -5.01
CA ARG A 115 8.55 17.19 -3.55
C ARG A 115 9.63 18.05 -2.91
N PRO A 116 9.42 18.63 -1.72
CA PRO A 116 10.48 19.33 -1.03
C PRO A 116 11.62 18.36 -0.69
N ARG A 117 12.87 18.78 -0.94
CA ARG A 117 14.06 18.07 -0.45
C ARG A 117 14.25 18.41 1.01
N ILE A 118 14.25 17.39 1.86
CA ILE A 118 14.29 17.54 3.32
C ILE A 118 15.40 16.64 3.86
N PHE A 119 16.47 17.28 4.35
CA PHE A 119 17.53 16.59 5.07
C PHE A 119 17.14 16.43 6.53
N THR A 120 17.56 15.35 7.18
CA THR A 120 17.14 15.03 8.56
C THR A 120 18.34 14.63 9.39
N LEU A 121 18.52 15.29 10.52
CA LEU A 121 19.46 14.90 11.57
C LEU A 121 18.65 14.43 12.77
N ARG A 122 18.92 13.23 13.27
CA ARG A 122 18.13 12.64 14.37
C ARG A 122 18.77 12.88 15.73
N TYR A 123 17.93 13.10 16.73
CA TYR A 123 18.34 13.02 18.12
C TYR A 123 18.81 11.60 18.46
N GLU A 124 19.70 11.47 19.44
CA GLU A 124 20.35 10.22 19.87
C GLU A 124 21.21 9.53 18.79
N ARG A 125 21.42 10.18 17.64
CA ARG A 125 22.21 9.64 16.53
C ARG A 125 23.15 10.68 15.93
N ASP A 126 22.59 11.74 15.36
CA ASP A 126 23.36 12.82 14.72
C ASP A 126 23.49 14.03 15.65
N ILE A 127 22.51 14.25 16.52
CA ILE A 127 22.45 15.33 17.51
C ILE A 127 22.30 14.71 18.91
N ALA A 128 23.05 15.21 19.89
CA ALA A 128 22.96 14.75 21.27
C ALA A 128 21.61 15.14 21.91
N GLY A 129 21.16 14.36 22.89
CA GLY A 129 19.87 14.55 23.57
C GLY A 129 18.74 13.75 22.93
N VAL A 130 17.61 13.66 23.65
CA VAL A 130 16.45 12.82 23.29
C VAL A 130 15.45 13.58 22.43
N SER A 131 15.34 14.90 22.63
CA SER A 131 14.41 15.75 21.89
C SER A 131 14.86 17.20 21.77
N SER A 132 14.25 17.90 20.82
CA SER A 132 14.32 19.35 20.70
C SER A 132 13.69 20.06 21.89
N GLU A 133 14.25 21.20 22.27
CA GLU A 133 13.59 22.16 23.15
C GLU A 133 12.75 23.18 22.35
N GLN A 134 11.65 23.66 22.93
CA GLN A 134 10.76 24.62 22.26
C GLN A 134 11.50 25.94 21.98
N ASN A 135 11.38 26.44 20.75
CA ASN A 135 12.05 27.66 20.26
C ASN A 135 13.58 27.70 20.46
N ALA A 136 14.22 26.55 20.70
CA ALA A 136 15.65 26.47 20.96
C ALA A 136 16.47 26.37 19.66
N VAL A 137 16.37 27.39 18.82
CA VAL A 137 17.13 27.51 17.58
C VAL A 137 17.65 28.93 17.42
N LEU A 138 18.93 29.08 17.09
CA LEU A 138 19.57 30.38 16.90
C LEU A 138 20.60 30.31 15.77
N LEU A 139 20.49 31.18 14.78
CA LEU A 139 21.55 31.43 13.82
C LEU A 139 22.43 32.56 14.36
N ASP A 140 23.71 32.27 14.61
CA ASP A 140 24.64 33.30 15.10
C ASP A 140 25.23 34.15 13.97
N SER A 141 25.90 35.25 14.33
CA SER A 141 26.51 36.18 13.37
C SER A 141 27.69 35.60 12.59
N LYS A 142 28.24 34.45 13.02
CA LYS A 142 29.31 33.72 12.31
C LYS A 142 28.74 32.69 11.33
N GLY A 143 27.42 32.52 11.29
CA GLY A 143 26.73 31.57 10.42
C GLY A 143 26.59 30.16 11.00
N TYR A 144 26.85 29.97 12.29
CA TYR A 144 26.56 28.70 12.96
C TYR A 144 25.11 28.61 13.40
N LEU A 145 24.52 27.43 13.23
CA LEU A 145 23.20 27.12 13.75
C LEU A 145 23.33 26.43 15.10
N TRP A 146 22.78 27.05 16.13
CA TRP A 146 22.66 26.48 17.46
C TRP A 146 21.29 25.85 17.63
N ILE A 147 21.27 24.63 18.14
CA ILE A 147 20.06 23.87 18.42
C ILE A 147 20.13 23.42 19.88
N GLY A 148 19.10 23.76 20.65
CA GLY A 148 18.94 23.28 22.01
C GLY A 148 18.22 21.94 22.05
N SER A 149 18.72 21.09 22.92
CA SER A 149 18.18 19.78 23.27
C SER A 149 18.21 19.60 24.78
N GLN A 150 17.58 18.54 25.27
CA GLN A 150 17.68 18.16 26.68
C GLN A 150 19.13 17.89 27.16
N ALA A 151 20.06 17.59 26.24
CA ALA A 151 21.47 17.40 26.57
C ALA A 151 22.30 18.69 26.52
N GLY A 152 21.66 19.85 26.30
CA GLY A 152 22.32 21.15 26.12
C GLY A 152 22.27 21.63 24.68
N ALA A 153 23.23 22.49 24.30
CA ALA A 153 23.26 23.14 22.99
C ALA A 153 24.23 22.45 22.03
N THR A 154 23.76 22.12 20.83
CA THR A 154 24.57 21.63 19.71
C THR A 154 24.79 22.76 18.71
N ARG A 155 26.04 22.98 18.32
CA ARG A 155 26.41 23.93 17.26
C ARG A 155 26.67 23.19 15.96
N ILE A 156 26.02 23.62 14.88
CA ILE A 156 26.17 23.09 13.53
C ILE A 156 26.79 24.14 12.63
N ASP A 157 27.87 23.77 11.96
CA ASP A 157 28.49 24.57 10.89
C ASP A 157 27.78 24.29 9.57
N LEU A 158 26.89 25.21 9.18
CA LEU A 158 26.11 25.08 7.94
C LEU A 158 26.96 25.25 6.66
N GLN A 159 28.13 25.87 6.74
CA GLN A 159 29.01 26.06 5.58
C GLN A 159 29.74 24.75 5.24
N ASN A 160 30.10 24.00 6.27
CA ASN A 160 30.80 22.73 6.14
C ASN A 160 29.88 21.51 6.15
N LEU A 161 28.61 21.66 6.55
CA LEU A 161 27.63 20.59 6.52
C LEU A 161 27.28 20.20 5.08
N ARG A 162 27.65 18.98 4.69
CA ARG A 162 27.31 18.40 3.38
C ARG A 162 26.39 17.20 3.56
N PHE A 163 25.22 17.27 2.92
CA PHE A 163 24.30 16.14 2.84
C PHE A 163 24.56 15.34 1.57
N ASP A 164 24.42 14.02 1.65
CA ASP A 164 24.55 13.15 0.50
C ASP A 164 23.33 13.26 -0.42
N THR A 165 23.54 13.76 -1.64
CA THR A 165 22.50 13.83 -2.68
C THR A 165 22.77 12.88 -3.85
N SER A 166 23.69 11.93 -3.68
CA SER A 166 24.01 10.94 -4.71
C SER A 166 22.78 10.11 -5.11
N ALA A 167 22.72 9.79 -6.40
CA ALA A 167 21.70 8.91 -6.95
C ALA A 167 21.89 7.47 -6.44
N THR A 168 20.78 6.80 -6.17
CA THR A 168 20.77 5.41 -5.70
C THR A 168 20.57 4.47 -6.88
N LYS A 169 21.50 3.53 -7.07
CA LYS A 169 21.33 2.44 -8.02
C LYS A 169 20.71 1.26 -7.30
N ILE A 170 19.55 0.78 -7.75
CA ILE A 170 18.85 -0.36 -7.15
C ILE A 170 19.10 -1.57 -8.03
N ARG A 171 19.57 -2.67 -7.43
CA ARG A 171 19.75 -3.95 -8.13
C ARG A 171 19.08 -5.07 -7.35
N LEU A 172 18.19 -5.82 -8.01
CA LEU A 172 17.74 -7.11 -7.48
C LEU A 172 18.96 -8.02 -7.33
N THR A 173 19.16 -8.55 -6.13
CA THR A 173 20.21 -9.53 -5.84
C THR A 173 19.67 -10.94 -5.89
N GLU A 174 18.40 -11.12 -5.55
CA GLU A 174 17.77 -12.42 -5.48
C GLU A 174 16.30 -12.32 -5.87
N PHE A 175 15.82 -13.33 -6.61
CA PHE A 175 14.41 -13.51 -6.92
C PHE A 175 14.09 -15.01 -6.83
N GLN A 176 13.11 -15.36 -6.00
CA GLN A 176 12.69 -16.74 -5.77
C GLN A 176 11.22 -16.90 -6.14
N ALA A 177 10.89 -18.08 -6.66
CA ALA A 177 9.53 -18.54 -6.83
C ALA A 177 9.41 -19.88 -6.09
N GLY A 178 8.68 -19.92 -4.99
CA GLY A 178 8.75 -21.04 -4.05
C GLY A 178 10.18 -21.25 -3.55
N ASP A 179 10.61 -22.49 -3.61
CA ASP A 179 11.97 -22.96 -3.33
C ASP A 179 12.92 -22.83 -4.54
N ALA A 180 12.48 -22.33 -5.69
CA ALA A 180 13.35 -22.14 -6.86
C ALA A 180 13.91 -20.71 -6.96
N LEU A 181 15.23 -20.60 -7.04
CA LEU A 181 15.91 -19.37 -7.44
C LEU A 181 15.69 -19.13 -8.95
N VAL A 182 15.24 -17.93 -9.30
CA VAL A 182 15.00 -17.53 -10.69
C VAL A 182 16.10 -16.56 -11.11
N PRO A 183 16.79 -16.80 -12.24
CA PRO A 183 17.85 -15.91 -12.70
C PRO A 183 17.29 -14.52 -13.02
N ILE A 184 18.04 -13.50 -12.66
CA ILE A 184 17.75 -12.10 -12.96
C ILE A 184 18.70 -11.68 -14.09
N ASN A 185 18.16 -11.21 -15.21
CA ASN A 185 18.98 -10.70 -16.30
C ASN A 185 19.30 -9.22 -16.06
N ASP A 186 20.50 -8.79 -16.45
CA ASP A 186 21.00 -7.41 -16.28
C ASP A 186 20.11 -6.34 -16.97
N PHE A 187 19.27 -6.75 -17.91
CA PHE A 187 18.34 -5.87 -18.66
C PHE A 187 16.94 -5.73 -18.02
N GLY A 188 16.82 -5.92 -16.71
CA GLY A 188 15.54 -5.72 -16.00
C GLY A 188 14.48 -6.77 -16.35
N ARG A 189 14.89 -8.01 -16.64
CA ARG A 189 13.98 -9.14 -16.89
C ARG A 189 14.26 -10.25 -15.90
N ILE A 190 13.20 -10.70 -15.22
CA ILE A 190 13.24 -11.90 -14.39
C ILE A 190 13.04 -13.10 -15.31
N GLY A 191 13.82 -14.15 -15.07
CA GLY A 191 13.78 -15.40 -15.82
C GLY A 191 12.45 -16.13 -15.74
N ARG A 192 12.42 -17.33 -16.31
CA ARG A 192 11.19 -18.14 -16.39
C ARG A 192 10.79 -18.66 -15.02
N ILE A 193 9.65 -18.18 -14.52
CA ILE A 193 9.03 -18.67 -13.28
C ILE A 193 8.45 -20.08 -13.50
N PRO A 194 8.68 -21.05 -12.58
CA PRO A 194 8.06 -22.38 -12.64
C PRO A 194 6.54 -22.34 -12.54
N ARG A 195 5.82 -23.21 -13.29
CA ARG A 195 4.35 -23.13 -13.45
C ARG A 195 3.55 -23.15 -12.13
N ARG A 196 3.94 -24.00 -11.19
CA ARG A 196 3.22 -24.19 -9.92
C ARG A 196 3.73 -23.32 -8.77
N LYS A 197 4.81 -22.54 -8.97
CA LYS A 197 5.42 -21.75 -7.91
C LYS A 197 4.93 -20.30 -8.03
N ARG A 198 3.92 -19.97 -7.23
CA ARG A 198 3.14 -18.71 -7.28
C ARG A 198 3.50 -17.74 -6.17
N ASN A 199 4.16 -18.23 -5.13
CA ASN A 199 4.75 -17.41 -4.09
C ASN A 199 6.06 -16.83 -4.63
N LEU A 200 6.16 -15.51 -4.64
CA LEU A 200 7.32 -14.81 -5.19
C LEU A 200 8.00 -14.07 -4.05
N ALA A 201 9.32 -14.20 -3.93
CA ALA A 201 10.11 -13.43 -3.01
C ALA A 201 11.27 -12.77 -3.74
N PHE A 202 11.70 -11.61 -3.28
CA PHE A 202 12.83 -10.91 -3.88
C PHE A 202 13.58 -10.09 -2.84
N THR A 203 14.88 -9.98 -3.08
CA THR A 203 15.79 -9.14 -2.30
C THR A 203 16.50 -8.20 -3.26
N PHE A 204 16.70 -6.95 -2.85
CA PHE A 204 17.47 -5.97 -3.60
C PHE A 204 18.53 -5.29 -2.76
N THR A 205 19.55 -4.78 -3.41
CA THR A 205 20.59 -3.98 -2.77
C THR A 205 20.63 -2.60 -3.42
N PRO A 206 20.51 -1.52 -2.62
CA PRO A 206 20.85 -0.18 -3.07
C PRO A 206 22.38 0.00 -3.06
N SER A 207 22.94 0.59 -4.12
CA SER A 207 24.35 0.96 -4.25
C SER A 207 24.48 2.41 -4.74
N GLY A 208 25.70 2.96 -4.70
CA GLY A 208 25.95 4.37 -5.00
C GLY A 208 25.75 5.31 -3.80
N ASN A 209 25.23 4.81 -2.67
CA ASN A 209 25.24 5.50 -1.39
C ASN A 209 26.58 5.21 -0.69
N THR A 210 27.53 6.13 -0.80
CA THR A 210 28.86 6.04 -0.17
C THR A 210 28.83 6.24 1.35
N PHE A 211 27.73 6.77 1.90
CA PHE A 211 27.67 7.14 3.31
C PHE A 211 26.82 6.22 4.20
N LEU A 212 26.20 5.16 3.65
CA LEU A 212 25.45 4.12 4.38
C LEU A 212 24.69 4.64 5.62
N LYS A 213 23.97 5.77 5.49
CA LYS A 213 23.06 6.26 6.53
C LYS A 213 21.67 5.64 6.31
N ASP A 214 20.86 5.50 7.37
CA ASP A 214 19.46 5.09 7.26
C ASP A 214 18.58 6.22 6.70
N ASP A 215 18.90 6.69 5.49
CA ASP A 215 18.26 7.83 4.82
C ASP A 215 17.48 7.42 3.56
N LEU A 216 17.44 6.12 3.26
CA LEU A 216 16.75 5.53 2.12
C LEU A 216 15.44 4.87 2.53
N TYR A 217 14.39 5.23 1.81
CA TYR A 217 13.07 4.61 1.89
C TYR A 217 12.66 4.13 0.51
N PHE A 218 11.83 3.09 0.44
CA PHE A 218 11.44 2.47 -0.81
C PHE A 218 9.92 2.42 -0.94
N ASP A 219 9.43 2.74 -2.13
CA ASP A 219 8.10 2.36 -2.55
C ASP A 219 8.24 1.19 -3.53
N ILE A 220 7.46 0.13 -3.28
CA ILE A 220 7.50 -1.11 -4.03
C ILE A 220 6.11 -1.35 -4.57
N ALA A 221 5.99 -1.59 -5.88
CA ALA A 221 4.72 -1.91 -6.51
C ALA A 221 4.89 -3.02 -7.55
N LEU A 222 4.03 -4.04 -7.47
CA LEU A 222 3.85 -5.02 -8.55
C LEU A 222 2.59 -4.67 -9.33
N VAL A 223 2.76 -4.29 -10.59
CA VAL A 223 1.67 -3.81 -11.44
C VAL A 223 1.48 -4.77 -12.60
N ASN A 224 0.24 -5.15 -12.90
CA ASN A 224 -0.05 -5.99 -14.06
C ASN A 224 -0.09 -5.16 -15.37
N GLN A 225 -0.22 -5.81 -16.52
CA GLN A 225 -0.32 -5.12 -17.81
C GLN A 225 -1.52 -4.18 -17.96
N ARG A 226 -2.58 -4.36 -17.17
CA ARG A 226 -3.78 -3.51 -17.19
C ARG A 226 -3.62 -2.26 -16.31
N GLY A 227 -2.53 -2.16 -15.56
CA GLY A 227 -2.29 -1.08 -14.60
C GLY A 227 -2.78 -1.40 -13.18
N ASP A 228 -3.33 -2.59 -12.92
CA ASP A 228 -3.78 -2.96 -11.58
C ASP A 228 -2.58 -3.26 -10.68
N ILE A 229 -2.58 -2.66 -9.49
CA ILE A 229 -1.61 -2.93 -8.44
C ILE A 229 -1.98 -4.25 -7.75
N ARG A 230 -1.08 -5.23 -7.78
CA ARG A 230 -1.25 -6.53 -7.09
C ARG A 230 -0.51 -6.62 -5.76
N TYR A 231 0.53 -5.83 -5.61
CA TYR A 231 1.28 -5.73 -4.37
C TYR A 231 1.81 -4.30 -4.24
N GLN A 232 1.72 -3.73 -3.04
CA GLN A 232 2.30 -2.42 -2.78
C GLN A 232 2.81 -2.31 -1.35
N ARG A 233 3.94 -1.61 -1.20
CA ARG A 233 4.48 -1.13 0.07
C ARG A 233 4.98 0.30 -0.15
N HIS A 234 4.81 1.14 0.86
CA HIS A 234 5.17 2.56 0.80
C HIS A 234 6.09 2.91 1.97
N GLY A 235 7.11 3.71 1.72
CA GLY A 235 8.00 4.24 2.76
C GLY A 235 8.70 3.16 3.59
N VAL A 236 8.98 2.00 3.01
CA VAL A 236 9.59 0.87 3.71
C VAL A 236 11.11 0.95 3.66
N VAL A 237 11.79 0.41 4.68
CA VAL A 237 13.25 0.39 4.79
C VAL A 237 13.85 -0.99 4.52
N ASP A 238 13.03 -2.04 4.67
CA ASP A 238 13.45 -3.41 4.42
C ASP A 238 13.80 -3.62 2.95
N LYS A 239 14.63 -4.62 2.70
CA LYS A 239 15.19 -4.91 1.36
C LYS A 239 14.76 -6.25 0.80
N SER A 240 13.97 -7.01 1.57
CA SER A 240 13.48 -8.35 1.24
C SER A 240 11.97 -8.40 1.44
N TYR A 241 11.28 -8.92 0.44
CA TYR A 241 9.82 -8.98 0.42
C TYR A 241 9.35 -10.29 -0.18
N ALA A 242 8.28 -10.83 0.39
CA ALA A 242 7.59 -12.01 -0.10
C ALA A 242 6.12 -11.69 -0.42
N MET A 243 5.61 -12.38 -1.44
CA MET A 243 4.22 -12.36 -1.88
C MET A 243 3.73 -13.81 -1.89
N ASP A 244 2.70 -14.10 -1.10
CA ASP A 244 2.24 -15.49 -0.94
C ASP A 244 1.62 -16.06 -2.22
N TYR A 245 0.99 -15.21 -3.02
CA TYR A 245 0.35 -15.62 -4.26
C TYR A 245 0.30 -14.50 -5.29
N VAL A 246 0.79 -14.78 -6.49
CA VAL A 246 0.67 -13.91 -7.66
C VAL A 246 -0.02 -14.65 -8.79
N PRO A 247 -1.18 -14.19 -9.28
CA PRO A 247 -1.91 -14.84 -10.38
C PRO A 247 -1.07 -14.94 -11.66
N SER A 248 -1.43 -15.85 -12.56
CA SER A 248 -0.80 -15.88 -13.88
C SER A 248 -1.04 -14.59 -14.66
N GLY A 249 -0.02 -14.15 -15.39
CA GLY A 249 -0.03 -12.86 -16.07
C GLY A 249 1.36 -12.29 -16.29
N GLN A 250 1.40 -11.11 -16.90
CA GLN A 250 2.62 -10.33 -17.07
C GLN A 250 2.58 -9.14 -16.10
N TYR A 251 3.70 -8.92 -15.42
CA TYR A 251 3.83 -7.91 -14.39
C TYR A 251 5.11 -7.10 -14.55
N THR A 252 5.06 -5.91 -13.99
CA THR A 252 6.20 -5.02 -13.81
C THR A 252 6.35 -4.74 -12.33
N LEU A 253 7.51 -5.10 -11.77
CA LEU A 253 7.93 -4.74 -10.43
C LEU A 253 8.65 -3.39 -10.50
N HIS A 254 8.08 -2.41 -9.82
CA HIS A 254 8.64 -1.08 -9.63
C HIS A 254 9.22 -0.98 -8.22
N ILE A 255 10.47 -0.54 -8.13
CA ILE A 255 11.13 -0.21 -6.88
C ILE A 255 11.63 1.23 -7.01
N THR A 256 11.07 2.14 -6.22
CA THR A 256 11.47 3.56 -6.21
C THR A 256 12.16 3.86 -4.89
N ALA A 257 13.42 4.31 -4.95
CA ALA A 257 14.17 4.75 -3.79
C ALA A 257 13.99 6.25 -3.57
N TYR A 258 13.69 6.63 -2.33
CA TYR A 258 13.61 7.99 -1.86
C TYR A 258 14.76 8.27 -0.92
N LYS A 259 15.50 9.34 -1.18
CA LYS A 259 16.52 9.91 -0.29
C LYS A 259 16.12 11.34 0.01
N HIS A 260 16.15 11.77 1.27
CA HIS A 260 15.80 13.15 1.64
C HIS A 260 14.45 13.64 1.08
N ASN A 261 13.43 12.77 1.11
CA ASN A 261 12.07 12.99 0.59
C ASN A 261 11.97 13.19 -0.95
N VAL A 262 13.04 12.94 -1.70
CA VAL A 262 13.06 13.03 -3.17
C VAL A 262 13.44 11.69 -3.80
N VAL A 263 12.97 11.44 -5.01
CA VAL A 263 13.34 10.22 -5.75
C VAL A 263 14.84 10.28 -6.04
N SER A 264 15.56 9.27 -5.55
CA SER A 264 17.01 9.12 -5.74
C SER A 264 17.37 8.03 -6.74
N GLY A 265 16.45 7.11 -7.02
CA GLY A 265 16.68 6.00 -7.92
C GLY A 265 15.41 5.21 -8.20
N GLN A 266 15.36 4.55 -9.35
CA GLN A 266 14.27 3.66 -9.73
C GLN A 266 14.83 2.42 -10.41
N ALA A 267 14.22 1.28 -10.12
CA ALA A 267 14.46 0.05 -10.85
C ALA A 267 13.12 -0.60 -11.25
N VAL A 268 13.12 -1.16 -12.45
CA VAL A 268 11.94 -1.72 -13.08
C VAL A 268 12.30 -3.10 -13.61
N TYR A 269 11.57 -4.12 -13.15
CA TYR A 269 11.78 -5.50 -13.55
C TYR A 269 10.52 -6.11 -14.12
N ARG A 270 10.60 -6.69 -15.32
CA ARG A 270 9.48 -7.38 -15.96
C ARG A 270 9.54 -8.87 -15.64
N LEU A 271 8.39 -9.44 -15.30
CA LEU A 271 8.23 -10.87 -15.08
C LEU A 271 6.95 -11.40 -15.72
N LYS A 272 6.97 -12.70 -16.05
CA LYS A 272 5.81 -13.43 -16.55
C LYS A 272 5.55 -14.64 -15.66
N VAL A 273 4.41 -14.62 -15.00
CA VAL A 273 3.90 -15.76 -14.21
C VAL A 273 3.10 -16.64 -15.18
N PRO A 274 3.58 -17.85 -15.51
CA PRO A 274 2.97 -18.69 -16.55
C PRO A 274 1.61 -19.23 -16.12
N GLN A 275 0.67 -19.39 -17.04
CA GLN A 275 -0.59 -20.09 -16.77
C GLN A 275 -0.36 -21.58 -16.51
N ASN A 276 -1.12 -22.14 -15.58
CA ASN A 276 -1.25 -23.58 -15.46
C ASN A 276 -2.16 -24.13 -16.57
N ILE A 277 -2.13 -25.44 -16.80
CA ILE A 277 -2.89 -26.06 -17.89
C ILE A 277 -4.39 -25.97 -17.61
N ASP A 278 -4.79 -26.21 -16.37
CA ASP A 278 -6.15 -26.08 -15.82
C ASP A 278 -6.68 -24.64 -15.76
N GLU A 279 -5.79 -23.65 -15.82
CA GLU A 279 -6.17 -22.24 -15.98
C GLU A 279 -6.48 -21.88 -17.44
N SER A 280 -6.16 -22.76 -18.41
CA SER A 280 -6.45 -22.54 -19.83
C SER A 280 -7.88 -22.97 -20.18
N PRO A 281 -8.70 -22.11 -20.82
CA PRO A 281 -10.02 -22.51 -21.30
C PRO A 281 -9.99 -23.72 -22.24
N TRP A 282 -8.91 -23.87 -23.02
CA TRP A 282 -8.71 -25.00 -23.92
C TRP A 282 -8.58 -26.34 -23.22
N PHE A 283 -8.04 -26.36 -21.99
CA PHE A 283 -7.99 -27.58 -21.20
C PHE A 283 -9.39 -28.05 -20.82
N TRP A 284 -10.25 -27.14 -20.35
CA TRP A 284 -11.63 -27.47 -20.02
C TRP A 284 -12.46 -27.84 -21.25
N LEU A 285 -12.23 -27.19 -22.39
CA LEU A 285 -12.83 -27.62 -23.67
C LEU A 285 -12.38 -29.03 -24.07
N GLY A 286 -11.11 -29.36 -23.88
CA GLY A 286 -10.57 -30.70 -24.12
C GLY A 286 -11.17 -31.75 -23.17
N VAL A 287 -11.30 -31.44 -21.87
CA VAL A 287 -11.95 -32.30 -20.87
C VAL A 287 -13.42 -32.51 -21.23
N ALA A 288 -14.14 -31.45 -21.61
CA ALA A 288 -15.54 -31.55 -22.05
C ALA A 288 -15.68 -32.41 -23.31
N ALA A 289 -14.81 -32.24 -24.30
CA ALA A 289 -14.80 -33.06 -25.52
C ALA A 289 -14.51 -34.54 -25.20
N LEU A 290 -13.56 -34.83 -24.30
CA LEU A 290 -13.28 -36.19 -23.83
C LEU A 290 -14.51 -36.80 -23.15
N LEU A 291 -15.14 -36.07 -22.22
CA LEU A 291 -16.33 -36.53 -21.51
C LEU A 291 -17.52 -36.78 -22.45
N LEU A 292 -17.70 -35.97 -23.50
CA LEU A 292 -18.73 -36.17 -24.52
C LEU A 292 -18.40 -37.31 -25.50
N SER A 293 -17.11 -37.58 -25.72
CA SER A 293 -16.67 -38.67 -26.60
C SER A 293 -16.97 -40.06 -26.03
N ILE A 294 -16.97 -40.22 -24.70
CA ILE A 294 -17.20 -41.51 -24.03
C ILE A 294 -18.65 -42.03 -24.29
N PRO A 295 -19.73 -41.27 -24.01
CA PRO A 295 -21.09 -41.66 -24.39
C PRO A 295 -21.26 -41.86 -25.89
N PHE A 296 -20.63 -41.02 -26.72
CA PHE A 296 -20.71 -41.14 -28.18
C PHE A 296 -20.08 -42.44 -28.68
N LEU A 297 -18.93 -42.85 -28.15
CA LEU A 297 -18.27 -44.11 -28.48
C LEU A 297 -19.08 -45.30 -27.99
N VAL A 298 -19.64 -45.26 -26.78
CA VAL A 298 -20.55 -46.30 -26.25
C VAL A 298 -21.81 -46.42 -27.12
N TYR A 299 -22.40 -45.31 -27.52
CA TYR A 299 -23.54 -45.26 -28.43
C TYR A 299 -23.21 -45.89 -29.79
N ARG A 300 -22.09 -45.50 -30.39
CA ARG A 300 -21.62 -46.04 -31.67
C ARG A 300 -21.30 -47.53 -31.60
N GLN A 301 -20.73 -48.00 -30.49
CA GLN A 301 -20.45 -49.41 -30.27
C GLN A 301 -21.75 -50.23 -30.10
N ARG A 302 -22.78 -49.68 -29.44
CA ARG A 302 -24.11 -50.28 -29.38
C ARG A 302 -24.79 -50.36 -30.74
N GLN A 303 -24.66 -49.34 -31.59
CA GLN A 303 -25.21 -49.38 -32.95
C GLN A 303 -24.55 -50.44 -33.83
N ARG A 304 -23.23 -50.64 -33.71
CA ARG A 304 -22.49 -51.67 -34.45
C ARG A 304 -22.81 -53.11 -34.02
N ARG A 305 -23.43 -53.30 -32.85
CA ARG A 305 -23.84 -54.62 -32.32
C ARG A 305 -25.27 -55.05 -32.68
N LYS A 306 -25.98 -54.29 -33.53
CA LYS A 306 -27.29 -54.74 -34.07
C LYS A 306 -27.06 -55.78 -35.18
N PRO A 307 -27.58 -57.03 -35.09
CA PRO A 307 -27.48 -58.00 -36.19
C PRO A 307 -28.40 -57.60 -37.36
N CYS A 308 -27.93 -57.79 -38.59
CA CYS A 308 -28.73 -57.64 -39.81
C CYS A 308 -29.82 -58.73 -39.86
N SER A 309 -31.09 -58.33 -39.99
CA SER A 309 -32.21 -59.24 -40.24
C SER A 309 -32.34 -59.54 -41.74
N CYS A 310 -32.23 -60.81 -42.14
CA CYS A 310 -32.59 -61.29 -43.48
C CYS A 310 -34.12 -61.30 -43.67
N SER A 311 -34.52 -60.90 -44.88
CA SER A 311 -35.89 -60.92 -45.42
C SER A 311 -36.33 -62.34 -45.77
N SER A 312 -37.58 -62.71 -45.45
CA SER A 312 -38.25 -63.88 -46.03
C SER A 312 -39.74 -63.58 -46.27
N ALA A 313 -40.20 -63.82 -47.51
CA ALA A 313 -41.61 -63.85 -47.94
C ALA A 313 -42.10 -65.32 -48.06
N PRO A 314 -43.43 -65.58 -48.09
CA PRO A 314 -44.13 -66.81 -47.61
C PRO A 314 -44.42 -67.83 -48.75
N PRO A 315 -45.24 -68.93 -48.65
CA PRO A 315 -46.20 -69.45 -47.63
C PRO A 315 -46.10 -71.03 -47.48
N PRO A 316 -47.13 -71.91 -47.24
CA PRO A 316 -48.50 -71.83 -46.67
C PRO A 316 -48.91 -72.93 -45.61
N LYS A 317 -50.08 -72.72 -45.00
CA LYS A 317 -51.14 -73.64 -44.45
C LYS A 317 -50.90 -74.62 -43.25
N ARG A 318 -51.87 -74.54 -42.32
CA ARG A 318 -52.27 -75.31 -41.10
C ARG A 318 -52.48 -76.84 -41.31
N PRO A 319 -52.65 -77.72 -40.27
CA PRO A 319 -53.42 -77.50 -39.01
C PRO A 319 -53.05 -78.25 -37.70
N ASN A 320 -53.78 -77.87 -36.62
CA ASN A 320 -54.11 -78.57 -35.34
C ASN A 320 -52.96 -78.95 -34.37
N GLY A 321 -53.06 -78.84 -33.04
CA GLY A 321 -54.13 -78.52 -32.10
C GLY A 321 -53.64 -78.63 -30.64
N SER A 322 -54.56 -78.43 -29.68
CA SER A 322 -54.47 -78.48 -28.20
C SER A 322 -53.91 -77.20 -27.51
N ARG A 323 -54.77 -76.33 -26.92
CA ARG A 323 -55.45 -76.36 -25.60
C ARG A 323 -54.45 -76.46 -24.44
N THR A 324 -54.24 -75.38 -23.69
CA THR A 324 -54.90 -75.03 -22.40
C THR A 324 -54.27 -73.70 -21.92
N ALA A 325 -54.75 -72.84 -21.03
CA ALA A 325 -56.02 -72.48 -20.38
C ALA A 325 -55.82 -71.03 -19.84
N ARG A 326 -56.90 -70.22 -19.82
CA ARG A 326 -57.04 -68.80 -19.37
C ARG A 326 -56.99 -68.66 -17.81
N PRO A 327 -57.20 -67.49 -17.16
CA PRO A 327 -57.47 -66.09 -17.58
C PRO A 327 -56.44 -65.06 -16.96
N GLY A 328 -56.29 -63.77 -17.29
CA GLY A 328 -57.23 -62.65 -17.52
C GLY A 328 -57.66 -61.99 -16.19
N PRO A 329 -58.02 -60.69 -16.13
CA PRO A 329 -57.30 -59.42 -16.44
C PRO A 329 -57.12 -58.56 -15.14
N VAL A 330 -56.57 -57.34 -15.09
CA VAL A 330 -57.30 -56.05 -15.24
C VAL A 330 -56.38 -54.86 -14.88
N GLN A 331 -56.45 -53.86 -15.77
CA GLN A 331 -56.32 -52.40 -15.68
C GLN A 331 -55.72 -51.69 -14.45
N PHE A 332 -54.85 -50.74 -14.82
CA PHE A 332 -54.58 -49.46 -14.16
C PHE A 332 -55.83 -48.58 -14.03
N LEU A 333 -55.98 -47.89 -12.89
CA LEU A 333 -56.63 -46.58 -12.76
C LEU A 333 -56.05 -45.84 -11.53
N GLN A 334 -55.83 -44.53 -11.70
CA GLN A 334 -55.32 -43.48 -10.79
C GLN A 334 -56.27 -43.18 -9.58
N PRO A 335 -56.16 -42.07 -8.81
CA PRO A 335 -55.10 -41.34 -8.03
C PRO A 335 -55.61 -41.14 -6.55
N PRO A 336 -55.58 -39.99 -5.80
CA PRO A 336 -54.67 -38.82 -5.62
C PRO A 336 -54.37 -38.44 -4.12
N PHE A 337 -53.58 -37.36 -3.88
CA PHE A 337 -53.48 -36.48 -2.66
C PHE A 337 -53.12 -37.13 -1.27
N HIS A 338 -52.52 -36.53 -0.22
CA HIS A 338 -52.21 -35.17 0.25
C HIS A 338 -51.24 -35.26 1.47
N GLN A 339 -50.47 -34.17 1.76
CA GLN A 339 -49.99 -33.69 3.10
C GLN A 339 -48.98 -34.57 3.89
N GLN A 340 -48.02 -34.10 4.72
CA GLN A 340 -47.87 -32.92 5.59
C GLN A 340 -46.38 -32.79 6.07
N ARG A 341 -45.98 -31.63 6.61
CA ARG A 341 -44.73 -31.31 7.39
C ARG A 341 -44.63 -32.12 8.71
N PRO A 342 -43.56 -32.11 9.59
CA PRO A 342 -42.64 -31.00 9.99
C PRO A 342 -41.13 -31.40 10.29
N ALA A 343 -40.13 -30.50 10.22
CA ALA A 343 -39.45 -29.65 11.24
C ALA A 343 -38.31 -30.26 12.11
N LEU A 344 -37.24 -29.45 12.23
CA LEU A 344 -36.27 -29.23 13.34
C LEU A 344 -35.08 -30.19 13.59
N GLY A 345 -33.90 -29.57 13.74
CA GLY A 345 -32.67 -30.15 14.30
C GLY A 345 -31.44 -29.26 14.01
N ALA A 346 -31.14 -28.33 14.91
CA ALA A 346 -29.98 -27.43 14.86
C ALA A 346 -28.82 -27.96 15.74
N GLU A 347 -27.57 -27.70 15.35
CA GLU A 347 -26.38 -27.88 16.19
C GLU A 347 -25.46 -26.63 16.17
N PRO A 348 -24.67 -26.36 17.24
CA PRO A 348 -24.14 -25.04 17.55
C PRO A 348 -22.66 -24.81 17.20
N LEU A 349 -22.30 -23.52 17.12
CA LEU A 349 -20.93 -22.96 17.02
C LEU A 349 -20.26 -22.83 18.40
N PRO A 350 -18.92 -22.97 18.52
CA PRO A 350 -18.21 -22.58 19.73
C PRO A 350 -17.76 -21.10 19.69
N GLN A 351 -17.88 -20.46 20.87
CA GLN A 351 -17.55 -19.05 21.15
C GLN A 351 -16.07 -18.86 21.53
N ARG A 352 -15.56 -17.64 21.28
CA ARG A 352 -14.34 -17.07 21.87
C ARG A 352 -14.62 -16.56 23.30
N PRO A 353 -13.64 -16.56 24.22
CA PRO A 353 -13.73 -15.76 25.44
C PRO A 353 -13.18 -14.33 25.24
N ARG A 354 -13.89 -13.36 25.83
CA ARG A 354 -13.42 -12.01 26.18
C ARG A 354 -13.10 -12.03 27.68
N ASP A 355 -11.95 -11.50 28.07
CA ASP A 355 -11.66 -11.13 29.45
C ASP A 355 -11.74 -9.60 29.62
N HIS A 356 -12.36 -9.20 30.73
CA HIS A 356 -12.52 -7.82 31.19
C HIS A 356 -11.59 -7.53 32.39
N ALA A 357 -10.83 -6.43 32.27
CA ALA A 357 -10.52 -5.40 33.28
C ALA A 357 -10.17 -5.76 34.74
N ARG A 358 -9.05 -5.21 35.25
CA ARG A 358 -9.04 -4.19 36.33
C ARG A 358 -7.65 -3.62 36.65
N HIS A 359 -7.67 -2.32 36.99
CA HIS A 359 -6.71 -1.42 37.64
C HIS A 359 -5.43 -1.96 38.30
N ARG A 360 -4.31 -1.25 38.03
CA ARG A 360 -3.56 -0.43 39.01
C ARG A 360 -2.89 0.75 38.32
#